data_AF-A0A535VPC7-F1
#
_entry.id   AF-A0A535VPC7-F1
#
_cell.length_a   1.000
_cell.length_b   1.000
_cell.length_c   1.000
_cell.angle_alpha   90.00
_cell.angle_beta   90.00
_cell.angle_gamma   90.00
#
_symmetry.space_group_name_H-M   'P 1'
#
loop_
_entity.id
_entity.type
_entity.pdbx_description
1 polymer ?
#
loop_
_entity_poly.entity_id
_entity_poly.type
_entity_poly.pdbx_seq_one_letter_code
_entity_poly.pdbx_strand_id
1 'polypeptide(L)' 'MTLEPREARNLIPLAGHYIHMNHAGVSPMSDRGRAAIEQVVEGMVSRPYRDRWSQEEADRVRGLVGQLINA' A
#
# COMPACT_ATOMS: atom_id res chain seq x y z
N MET A 1 19.09 -2.40 3.97
CA MET A 1 19.11 -1.31 4.98
C MET A 1 17.89 -1.54 5.86
N THR A 2 18.09 -1.77 7.15
CA THR A 2 16.99 -2.05 8.09
C THR A 2 16.29 -0.74 8.41
N LEU A 3 14.95 -0.72 8.34
CA LEU A 3 14.14 0.44 8.68
C LEU A 3 14.07 0.58 10.20
N GLU A 4 14.41 1.74 10.76
CA GLU A 4 14.36 1.93 12.21
C GLU A 4 12.90 1.90 12.71
N PRO A 5 12.60 1.37 13.92
CA PRO A 5 11.23 1.27 14.41
C PRO A 5 10.49 2.60 14.45
N ARG A 6 11.20 3.70 14.75
CA ARG A 6 10.63 5.05 14.75
C ARG A 6 10.28 5.52 13.33
N GLU A 7 11.13 5.21 12.35
CA GLU A 7 10.88 5.53 10.95
C GLU A 7 9.68 4.75 10.41
N ALA A 8 9.58 3.46 10.77
CA ALA A 8 8.42 2.62 10.42
C ALA A 8 7.12 3.17 11.03
N ARG A 9 7.15 3.60 12.31
CA ARG A 9 6.01 4.21 12.98
C ARG A 9 5.56 5.49 12.28
N ASN A 10 6.51 6.32 11.82
CA ASN A 10 6.20 7.58 11.15
C ASN A 10 5.50 7.41 9.80
N LEU A 11 5.54 6.20 9.21
CA LEU A 11 4.77 5.90 8.00
C LEU A 11 3.28 5.69 8.27
N ILE A 12 2.85 5.57 9.53
CA ILE A 12 1.47 5.26 9.92
C ILE A 12 0.88 6.47 10.64
N PRO A 13 0.10 7.35 9.97
CA PRO A 13 -0.44 8.56 10.57
C PRO A 13 -1.21 8.32 11.87
N LEU A 14 -2.02 7.24 11.91
CA LEU A 14 -2.79 6.86 13.09
C LEU A 14 -1.92 6.65 14.34
N ALA A 15 -0.73 6.06 14.16
CA ALA A 15 0.17 5.75 15.25
C ALA A 15 0.75 7.02 15.89
N GLY A 16 0.72 8.17 15.21
CA GLY A 16 1.14 9.47 15.75
C GLY A 16 0.21 10.04 16.82
N HIS A 17 -1.06 9.66 16.80
CA HIS A 17 -2.11 10.22 17.65
C HIS A 17 -2.70 9.21 18.64
N TYR A 18 -2.59 7.92 18.36
CA TYR A 18 -3.24 6.86 19.13
C TYR A 18 -2.33 5.64 19.34
N ILE A 19 -2.62 4.89 20.40
CA ILE A 19 -2.08 3.54 20.60
C ILE A 19 -3.02 2.55 19.92
N HIS A 20 -2.65 2.10 18.72
CA HIS A 20 -3.41 1.07 18.00
C HIS A 20 -2.98 -0.33 18.46
N MET A 21 -3.85 -1.02 19.22
CA MET A 21 -3.54 -2.35 19.77
C MET A 21 -4.14 -3.50 18.96
N ASN A 22 -4.89 -3.23 17.89
CA ASN A 22 -5.57 -4.25 17.08
C ASN A 22 -4.97 -4.41 15.68
N HIS A 23 -3.65 -4.57 15.58
CA HIS A 23 -2.97 -4.79 14.29
C HIS A 23 -3.36 -6.11 13.62
N ALA A 24 -3.70 -7.14 14.41
CA ALA A 24 -4.10 -8.45 13.92
C ALA A 24 -5.50 -8.46 13.30
N GLY A 25 -6.43 -7.65 13.81
CA GLY A 25 -7.77 -7.52 13.24
C GLY A 25 -7.80 -6.63 11.99
N VAL A 26 -7.13 -5.48 12.04
CA VAL A 26 -6.90 -4.64 10.86
C VAL A 26 -5.64 -3.81 11.04
N SER A 27 -4.75 -3.86 10.04
CA SER A 27 -3.55 -3.05 10.04
C SER A 27 -3.86 -1.63 9.55
N PRO A 28 -3.40 -0.59 10.26
CA PRO A 28 -3.60 0.79 9.84
C PRO A 28 -2.84 1.06 8.55
N MET A 29 -3.46 1.84 7.65
CA MET A 29 -2.86 2.20 6.38
C MET A 29 -1.64 3.12 6.58
N SER A 30 -0.56 2.82 5.86
CA SER A 30 0.60 3.71 5.80
C SER A 30 0.41 4.80 4.75
N ASP A 31 1.14 5.92 4.87
CA ASP A 31 1.13 6.98 3.85
C ASP A 31 1.57 6.46 2.46
N ARG A 32 2.48 5.46 2.43
CA ARG A 32 2.89 4.80 1.18
C ARG A 32 1.73 4.03 0.55
N GLY A 33 0.99 3.29 1.36
CA GLY A 33 -0.20 2.55 0.92
C GLY A 33 -1.29 3.50 0.41
N ARG A 34 -1.53 4.59 1.14
CA ARG A 34 -2.48 5.64 0.72
C ARG A 34 -2.10 6.24 -0.63
N ALA A 35 -0.85 6.70 -0.78
CA ALA A 35 -0.39 7.33 -2.02
C ALA A 35 -0.49 6.38 -3.23
N ALA A 36 -0.18 5.09 -3.06
CA ALA A 36 -0.32 4.10 -4.13
C ALA A 36 -1.79 3.91 -4.56
N ILE A 37 -2.72 3.88 -3.60
CA ILE A 37 -4.16 3.79 -3.90
C ILE A 37 -4.63 5.06 -4.60
N GLU A 38 -4.25 6.24 -4.10
CA GLU A 38 -4.59 7.52 -4.71
C GLU A 38 -4.13 7.59 -6.16
N GLN A 39 -2.90 7.15 -6.47
CA GLN A 39 -2.39 7.10 -7.83
C GLN A 39 -3.23 6.20 -8.76
N VAL A 40 -3.66 5.03 -8.27
CA VAL A 40 -4.51 4.11 -9.03
C VAL A 40 -5.89 4.73 -9.26
N VAL A 41 -6.51 5.27 -8.21
CA VAL A 41 -7.83 5.91 -8.30
C VAL A 41 -7.79 7.11 -9.23
N GLU A 42 -6.79 7.98 -9.11
CA GLU A 42 -6.59 9.13 -9.99
C GLU A 42 -6.46 8.66 -11.44
N GLY A 43 -5.67 7.63 -11.71
CA GLY A 43 -5.54 7.04 -13.04
C GLY A 43 -6.87 6.53 -13.63
N MET A 44 -7.76 5.99 -12.78
CA MET A 44 -9.09 5.51 -13.19
C MET A 44 -10.07 6.63 -13.49
N VAL A 45 -10.02 7.74 -12.74
CA VAL A 45 -11.02 8.82 -12.84
C VAL A 45 -10.60 9.94 -13.79
N SER A 46 -9.30 10.18 -13.96
CA SER A 46 -8.78 11.35 -14.68
C SER A 46 -8.38 11.08 -16.13
N ARG A 47 -8.29 9.81 -16.55
CA ARG A 47 -7.81 9.42 -17.87
C ARG A 47 -8.76 8.42 -18.53
N PRO A 48 -8.86 8.42 -19.87
CA PRO A 48 -9.50 7.32 -20.59
C PRO A 48 -8.88 5.99 -20.14
N TYR A 49 -9.72 5.01 -19.83
CA TYR A 49 -9.28 3.70 -19.38
C TYR A 49 -8.39 3.07 -20.47
N ARG A 50 -7.11 2.85 -20.16
CA ARG A 50 -6.18 2.17 -21.05
C ARG A 50 -6.56 0.68 -21.10
N ASP A 51 -6.62 0.13 -22.31
CA ASP A 51 -6.90 -1.29 -22.48
C ASP A 51 -5.93 -2.14 -21.64
N ARG A 52 -6.49 -3.18 -21.00
CA ARG A 52 -5.79 -4.13 -20.09
C ARG A 52 -5.10 -3.56 -18.84
N TRP A 53 -5.24 -2.27 -18.54
CA TRP A 53 -4.49 -1.66 -17.43
C TRP A 53 -4.75 -2.31 -16.07
N SER A 54 -6.00 -2.65 -15.74
CA SER A 54 -6.29 -3.32 -14.46
C SER A 54 -5.73 -4.74 -14.40
N GLN A 55 -5.66 -5.46 -15.52
CA GLN A 55 -5.03 -6.78 -15.60
C GLN A 55 -3.52 -6.68 -15.38
N GLU A 56 -2.87 -5.74 -16.05
CA GLU A 56 -1.42 -5.51 -15.92
C GLU A 56 -1.03 -5.10 -14.49
N GLU A 57 -1.82 -4.22 -13.87
CA GLU A 57 -1.61 -3.82 -12.49
C GLU A 57 -1.86 -4.98 -11.51
N ALA A 58 -2.89 -5.80 -11.75
CA ALA A 58 -3.13 -7.01 -10.96
C ALA A 58 -1.98 -8.02 -11.08
N ASP A 59 -1.43 -8.22 -12.28
CA ASP A 59 -0.29 -9.12 -12.51
C ASP A 59 0.98 -8.60 -11.81
N ARG A 60 1.20 -7.28 -11.84
CA ARG A 60 2.28 -6.63 -11.08
C ARG A 60 2.16 -6.88 -9.58
N VAL A 61 0.96 -6.72 -9.02
CA VAL A 61 0.69 -6.98 -7.59
C VAL A 61 0.91 -8.46 -7.25
N ARG A 62 0.44 -9.39 -8.08
CA ARG A 62 0.69 -10.84 -7.90
C ARG A 62 2.19 -11.15 -7.88
N GLY A 63 2.97 -10.56 -8.77
CA GLY A 63 4.42 -10.71 -8.80
C GLY A 63 5.09 -10.22 -7.51
N LEU A 64 4.67 -9.07 -6.97
CA LEU A 64 5.16 -8.55 -5.69
C LEU A 64 4.80 -9.46 -4.51
N VAL A 65 3.59 -10.04 -4.52
CA VAL A 65 3.19 -11.02 -3.50
C VAL A 65 4.05 -12.29 -3.59
N GLY A 66 4.34 -12.79 -4.80
CA GLY A 66 5.26 -13.91 -5.00
C GLY A 66 6.64 -13.66 -4.41
N GLN A 67 7.22 -12.48 -4.68
CA GLN A 67 8.50 -12.05 -4.09
C GLN A 67 8.44 -11.99 -2.55
N LEU A 68 7.33 -11.52 -1.98
CA LEU A 68 7.15 -11.42 -0.53
C LEU A 68 7.14 -12.79 0.16
N ILE A 69 6.46 -13.77 -0.45
CA ILE A 69 6.33 -15.12 0.13
C ILE A 69 7.43 -16.08 -0.34
N ASN A 70 8.37 -15.59 -1.16
CA ASN A 70 9.44 -16.37 -1.76
C ASN A 70 8.93 -17.62 -2.51
N ALA A 71 7.86 -17.44 -3.28
CA ALA A 71 7.26 -18.46 -4.15
C ALA A 71 7.56 -18.22 -5.63
#